data_AF-A0A2D4SR63-F1
#
_entry.id   AF-A0A2D4SR63-F1
#
_cell.length_a   1.000
_cell.length_b   1.000
_cell.length_c   1.000
_cell.angle_alpha   90.00
_cell.angle_beta   90.00
_cell.angle_gamma   90.00
#
_symmetry.space_group_name_H-M   'P 1'
#
loop_
_entity.id
_entity.type
_entity.pdbx_description
1 polymer ?
#
loop_
_entity_poly.entity_id
_entity_poly.type
_entity_poly.pdbx_seq_one_letter_code
_entity_poly.pdbx_strand_id
1 'polypeptide(L)'
;MILYFIFACATTKSNKMETPLTEEKTRVSHIQTKELEDGDILQLIDLNQDGQTDVWNTFHPRKNNSPILVKKVLDINHDGMGDIWSYYGDDSKLIEEHFDMNFDQVIDRKEYYQDGILISSIFDADGDDQPEATHRVKNGTLHRSKLDTTGDGILDLWQALDKEGKVDKYVQDTDGDGIMDQRVE
;
A
#
# COMPACT_ATOMS: atom_id res chain seq x y z
N MET A 1 -66.30 68.03 -29.79
CA MET A 1 -66.33 67.94 -31.27
C MET A 1 -65.32 66.88 -31.66
N ILE A 2 -65.79 65.79 -32.29
CA ILE A 2 -65.04 64.81 -33.09
C ILE A 2 -64.06 63.93 -32.29
N LEU A 3 -63.77 62.66 -32.61
CA LEU A 3 -64.43 61.50 -33.22
C LEU A 3 -63.29 60.44 -33.22
N TYR A 4 -63.62 59.19 -32.88
CA TYR A 4 -63.01 57.91 -33.28
C TYR A 4 -61.64 57.84 -33.99
N PHE A 5 -60.78 56.85 -33.63
CA PHE A 5 -60.53 55.61 -34.40
C PHE A 5 -59.38 54.77 -33.76
N ILE A 6 -59.65 53.57 -33.20
CA ILE A 6 -59.35 52.16 -33.61
C ILE A 6 -57.86 51.76 -33.86
N PHE A 7 -57.54 50.51 -33.41
CA PHE A 7 -56.47 49.55 -33.77
C PHE A 7 -55.17 49.61 -32.93
N ALA A 8 -54.48 48.53 -32.53
CA ALA A 8 -54.48 47.12 -32.91
C ALA A 8 -53.78 46.22 -31.86
N CYS A 9 -54.08 44.92 -31.97
CA CYS A 9 -53.33 43.69 -31.73
C CYS A 9 -52.12 43.58 -30.79
N ALA A 10 -52.17 42.45 -30.08
CA ALA A 10 -51.23 41.85 -29.18
C ALA A 10 -50.00 41.19 -29.84
N THR A 11 -49.07 40.82 -28.94
CA THR A 11 -47.96 39.85 -29.03
C THR A 11 -46.62 40.34 -29.58
N THR A 12 -45.82 40.92 -28.69
CA THR A 12 -44.36 40.93 -28.81
C THR A 12 -43.79 39.61 -28.29
N LYS A 13 -43.08 38.89 -29.16
CA LYS A 13 -42.26 37.71 -28.81
C LYS A 13 -41.21 38.12 -27.78
N SER A 14 -41.25 37.53 -26.58
CA SER A 14 -40.11 37.52 -25.66
C SER A 14 -39.07 36.57 -26.22
N ASN A 15 -37.92 37.12 -26.60
CA ASN A 15 -36.74 36.38 -27.02
C ASN A 15 -36.12 35.76 -25.76
N LYS A 16 -36.45 34.51 -25.43
CA LYS A 16 -35.69 33.73 -24.44
C LYS A 16 -34.44 33.20 -25.13
N MET A 17 -33.32 33.80 -24.79
CA MET A 17 -31.99 33.24 -25.02
C MET A 17 -31.95 31.91 -24.25
N GLU A 18 -32.02 30.79 -24.96
CA GLU A 18 -31.68 29.49 -24.40
C GLU A 18 -30.16 29.45 -24.26
N THR A 19 -29.69 29.67 -23.03
CA THR A 19 -28.34 29.29 -22.63
C THR A 19 -28.25 27.77 -22.77
N PRO A 20 -27.29 27.20 -23.53
CA PRO A 20 -27.11 25.77 -23.53
C PRO A 20 -26.65 25.38 -22.13
N LEU A 21 -27.47 24.59 -21.43
CA LEU A 21 -27.05 23.94 -20.20
C LEU A 21 -25.89 23.04 -20.57
N THR A 22 -24.70 23.52 -20.20
CA THR A 22 -23.42 22.83 -20.25
C THR A 22 -23.59 21.40 -19.81
N GLU A 23 -23.07 20.49 -20.64
CA GLU A 23 -22.85 19.08 -20.36
C GLU A 23 -22.44 18.90 -18.90
N GLU A 24 -23.23 18.10 -18.18
CA GLU A 24 -22.94 17.67 -16.83
C GLU A 24 -21.65 16.84 -16.93
N LYS A 25 -20.50 17.51 -16.74
CA LYS A 25 -19.19 16.86 -16.69
C LYS A 25 -19.27 15.83 -15.56
N THR A 26 -19.44 14.56 -15.96
CA THR A 26 -19.46 13.40 -15.10
C THR A 26 -18.32 13.55 -14.11
N ARG A 27 -18.63 13.72 -12.82
CA ARG A 27 -17.65 13.52 -11.77
C ARG A 27 -17.29 12.05 -11.83
N VAL A 28 -16.29 11.70 -12.63
CA VAL A 28 -15.66 10.38 -12.55
C VAL A 28 -15.19 10.28 -11.11
N SER A 29 -15.79 9.38 -10.36
CA SER A 29 -15.40 9.16 -8.98
C SER A 29 -13.93 8.73 -8.99
N HIS A 30 -13.08 9.45 -8.24
CA HIS A 30 -11.70 9.07 -7.91
C HIS A 30 -11.58 7.69 -7.27
N ILE A 31 -12.71 7.05 -7.01
CA ILE A 31 -12.86 5.75 -6.42
C ILE A 31 -13.76 4.94 -7.36
N GLN A 32 -13.25 3.81 -7.84
CA GLN A 32 -14.04 2.78 -8.52
C GLN A 32 -14.14 1.56 -7.63
N THR A 33 -15.19 0.76 -7.79
CA THR A 33 -15.38 -0.47 -7.00
C THR A 33 -15.92 -1.57 -7.90
N LYS A 34 -15.35 -2.77 -7.77
CA LYS A 34 -15.74 -3.97 -8.50
C LYS A 34 -15.80 -5.17 -7.55
N GLU A 35 -16.74 -6.07 -7.80
CA GLU A 35 -16.79 -7.37 -7.14
C GLU A 35 -15.83 -8.33 -7.87
N LEU A 36 -15.09 -9.13 -7.11
CA LEU A 36 -14.17 -10.17 -7.60
C LEU A 36 -14.89 -11.52 -7.68
N GLU A 37 -14.28 -12.50 -8.37
CA GLU A 37 -14.89 -13.82 -8.58
C GLU A 37 -15.09 -14.62 -7.29
N ASP A 38 -14.28 -14.36 -6.27
CA ASP A 38 -14.36 -14.96 -4.93
C ASP A 38 -15.37 -14.25 -4.00
N GLY A 39 -16.03 -13.19 -4.49
CA GLY A 39 -16.97 -12.36 -3.74
C GLY A 39 -16.33 -11.22 -2.96
N ASP A 40 -15.00 -11.07 -3.00
CA ASP A 40 -14.33 -9.90 -2.42
C ASP A 40 -14.65 -8.64 -3.23
N ILE A 41 -14.46 -7.48 -2.59
CA ILE A 41 -14.73 -6.18 -3.19
C ILE A 41 -13.40 -5.46 -3.39
N LEU A 42 -13.03 -5.20 -4.65
CA LEU A 42 -11.86 -4.41 -5.00
C LEU A 42 -12.24 -2.95 -5.25
N GLN A 43 -11.67 -2.06 -4.45
CA GLN A 43 -11.74 -0.61 -4.60
C GLN A 43 -10.45 -0.08 -5.21
N LEU A 44 -10.57 0.67 -6.30
CA LEU A 44 -9.48 1.32 -7.04
C LEU A 44 -9.54 2.81 -6.75
N ILE A 45 -8.45 3.42 -6.32
CA ILE A 45 -8.39 4.85 -5.99
C ILE A 45 -7.29 5.52 -6.82
N ASP A 46 -7.67 6.55 -7.54
CA ASP A 46 -6.79 7.46 -8.27
C ASP A 46 -6.62 8.73 -7.40
N LEU A 47 -5.47 8.84 -6.71
CA LEU A 47 -5.15 9.93 -5.79
C LEU A 47 -4.65 11.16 -6.53
N ASN A 48 -3.87 10.97 -7.60
CA ASN A 48 -3.23 12.06 -8.35
C ASN A 48 -4.07 12.59 -9.54
N GLN A 49 -5.17 11.91 -9.88
CA GLN A 49 -6.12 12.20 -10.96
C GLN A 49 -5.55 12.06 -12.37
N ASP A 50 -4.55 11.21 -12.56
CA ASP A 50 -3.95 10.94 -13.86
C ASP A 50 -4.69 9.85 -14.67
N GLY A 51 -5.69 9.21 -14.06
CA GLY A 51 -6.47 8.13 -14.65
C GLY A 51 -5.90 6.73 -14.41
N GLN A 52 -4.78 6.62 -13.69
CA GLN A 52 -4.19 5.37 -13.19
C GLN A 52 -4.61 5.16 -11.73
N THR A 53 -4.52 3.92 -11.25
CA THR A 53 -4.84 3.61 -9.86
C THR A 53 -3.59 3.73 -9.02
N ASP A 54 -3.66 4.46 -7.91
CA ASP A 54 -2.57 4.59 -6.93
C ASP A 54 -2.78 3.64 -5.73
N VAL A 55 -4.04 3.29 -5.43
CA VAL A 55 -4.38 2.44 -4.29
C VAL A 55 -5.41 1.39 -4.67
N TRP A 56 -5.13 0.14 -4.33
CA TRP A 56 -6.06 -0.98 -4.42
C TRP A 56 -6.40 -1.47 -3.02
N ASN A 57 -7.65 -1.32 -2.60
CA ASN A 57 -8.15 -1.92 -1.36
C ASN A 57 -9.01 -3.14 -1.69
N THR A 58 -8.70 -4.31 -1.12
CA THR A 58 -9.53 -5.51 -1.21
C THR A 58 -10.26 -5.71 0.10
N PHE A 59 -11.59 -5.78 0.04
CA PHE A 59 -12.44 -5.98 1.20
C PHE A 59 -13.16 -7.32 1.14
N HIS A 60 -13.15 -8.05 2.24
CA HIS A 60 -13.97 -9.24 2.40
C HIS A 60 -15.34 -8.87 2.97
N PRO A 61 -16.46 -9.19 2.29
CA PRO A 61 -17.80 -8.88 2.77
C PRO A 61 -18.16 -9.72 4.01
N ARG A 62 -18.99 -9.15 4.90
CA ARG A 62 -19.51 -9.85 6.07
C ARG A 62 -21.03 -9.77 6.11
N LYS A 63 -21.69 -10.89 6.38
CA LYS A 63 -23.16 -11.03 6.29
C LYS A 63 -23.94 -9.98 7.10
N ASN A 64 -23.46 -9.63 8.29
CA ASN A 64 -24.15 -8.74 9.24
C ASN A 64 -23.29 -7.58 9.75
N ASN A 65 -22.11 -7.36 9.17
CA ASN A 65 -21.17 -6.32 9.59
C ASN A 65 -20.60 -5.61 8.35
N SER A 66 -19.99 -4.45 8.55
CA SER A 66 -19.22 -3.80 7.47
C SER A 66 -18.14 -4.76 6.93
N PRO A 67 -17.81 -4.70 5.62
CA PRO A 67 -16.67 -5.42 5.06
C PRO A 67 -15.39 -5.12 5.83
N ILE A 68 -14.46 -6.08 5.85
CA ILE A 68 -13.13 -5.91 6.44
C ILE A 68 -12.11 -5.72 5.33
N LEU A 69 -11.15 -4.81 5.53
CA LEU A 69 -9.99 -4.70 4.64
C LEU A 69 -9.11 -5.93 4.88
N VAL A 70 -8.78 -6.66 3.82
CA VAL A 70 -7.92 -7.85 3.89
C VAL A 70 -6.59 -7.64 3.17
N LYS A 71 -6.57 -6.77 2.15
CA LYS A 71 -5.38 -6.41 1.42
C LYS A 71 -5.42 -4.96 0.99
N LYS A 72 -4.28 -4.28 1.06
CA LYS A 72 -4.05 -2.96 0.49
C LYS A 72 -2.80 -3.01 -0.38
N VAL A 73 -2.87 -2.43 -1.57
CA VAL A 73 -1.71 -2.23 -2.45
C VAL A 73 -1.56 -0.74 -2.70
N LEU A 74 -0.33 -0.23 -2.64
CA LEU A 74 0.02 1.15 -2.95
C LEU A 74 1.00 1.17 -4.10
N ASP A 75 0.73 2.00 -5.09
CA ASP A 75 1.69 2.53 -6.05
C ASP A 75 2.16 3.89 -5.50
N ILE A 76 3.43 3.95 -5.08
CA ILE A 76 4.03 5.16 -4.48
C ILE A 76 4.91 5.92 -5.49
N ASN A 77 5.28 5.30 -6.61
CA ASN A 77 6.10 5.92 -7.65
C ASN A 77 5.28 6.40 -8.88
N HIS A 78 3.99 6.05 -8.93
CA HIS A 78 3.01 6.33 -9.98
C HIS A 78 3.32 5.70 -11.35
N ASP A 79 3.88 4.48 -11.38
CA ASP A 79 4.16 3.73 -12.61
C ASP A 79 3.05 2.75 -13.03
N GLY A 80 1.99 2.65 -12.21
CA GLY A 80 0.84 1.77 -12.41
C GLY A 80 1.02 0.36 -11.86
N MET A 81 2.15 0.06 -11.21
CA MET A 81 2.43 -1.18 -10.50
C MET A 81 2.36 -0.95 -8.99
N GLY A 82 2.10 -2.03 -8.23
CA GLY A 82 2.14 -1.93 -6.77
C GLY A 82 3.58 -1.94 -6.27
N ASP A 83 3.84 -1.21 -5.20
CA ASP A 83 5.13 -1.12 -4.52
C ASP A 83 5.05 -1.61 -3.05
N ILE A 84 3.87 -1.45 -2.42
CA ILE A 84 3.64 -1.90 -1.04
C ILE A 84 2.37 -2.72 -0.97
N TRP A 85 2.46 -3.94 -0.46
CA TRP A 85 1.32 -4.82 -0.20
C TRP A 85 1.17 -5.04 1.29
N SER A 86 0.09 -4.52 1.88
CA SER A 86 -0.26 -4.74 3.28
C SER A 86 -1.40 -5.76 3.39
N TYR A 87 -1.24 -6.76 4.26
CA TYR A 87 -2.21 -7.81 4.51
C TYR A 87 -2.75 -7.71 5.94
N TYR A 88 -4.05 -7.92 6.09
CA TYR A 88 -4.75 -7.75 7.37
C TYR A 88 -5.48 -9.04 7.75
N GLY A 89 -5.47 -9.36 9.05
CA GLY A 89 -6.23 -10.46 9.61
C GLY A 89 -7.73 -10.13 9.76
N ASP A 90 -8.51 -11.13 10.16
CA ASP A 90 -9.97 -10.98 10.36
C ASP A 90 -10.36 -9.95 11.43
N ASP A 91 -9.44 -9.64 12.35
CA ASP A 91 -9.57 -8.60 13.37
C ASP A 91 -9.15 -7.21 12.86
N SER A 92 -8.89 -7.08 11.56
CA SER A 92 -8.44 -5.86 10.87
C SER A 92 -7.08 -5.34 11.33
N LYS A 93 -6.27 -6.17 11.99
CA LYS A 93 -4.88 -5.83 12.31
C LYS A 93 -3.96 -6.24 11.18
N LEU A 94 -2.89 -5.45 11.01
CA LEU A 94 -1.81 -5.76 10.07
C LEU A 94 -1.10 -7.04 10.51
N ILE A 95 -0.87 -7.95 9.56
CA ILE A 95 -0.19 -9.23 9.79
C ILE A 95 1.09 -9.36 8.96
N GLU A 96 1.14 -8.75 7.79
CA GLU A 96 2.26 -8.87 6.85
C GLU A 96 2.32 -7.65 5.92
N GLU A 97 3.53 -7.23 5.57
CA GLU A 97 3.77 -6.24 4.52
C GLU A 97 4.91 -6.68 3.60
N HIS A 98 4.74 -6.46 2.29
CA HIS A 98 5.78 -6.64 1.28
C HIS A 98 6.10 -5.30 0.64
N PHE A 99 7.37 -5.07 0.34
CA PHE A 99 7.88 -3.81 -0.19
C PHE A 99 8.77 -4.08 -1.41
N ASP A 100 8.54 -3.30 -2.46
CA ASP A 100 9.42 -3.06 -3.60
C ASP A 100 9.75 -1.56 -3.58
N MET A 101 10.87 -1.21 -2.99
CA MET A 101 11.35 0.16 -2.77
C MET A 101 12.37 0.60 -3.82
N ASN A 102 12.87 -0.32 -4.63
CA ASN A 102 13.73 -0.02 -5.77
C ASN A 102 12.96 0.02 -7.11
N PHE A 103 11.69 -0.40 -7.10
CA PHE A 103 10.72 -0.39 -8.19
C PHE A 103 11.10 -1.29 -9.38
N ASP A 104 11.69 -2.45 -9.08
CA ASP A 104 12.08 -3.43 -10.09
C ASP A 104 11.09 -4.60 -10.24
N GLN A 105 9.96 -4.54 -9.52
CA GLN A 105 8.91 -5.55 -9.42
C GLN A 105 9.32 -6.81 -8.65
N VAL A 106 10.40 -6.74 -7.88
CA VAL A 106 10.85 -7.78 -6.95
C VAL A 106 10.74 -7.26 -5.52
N ILE A 107 10.28 -8.11 -4.61
CA ILE A 107 10.09 -7.72 -3.22
C ILE A 107 11.44 -7.70 -2.51
N ASP A 108 11.93 -6.49 -2.19
CA ASP A 108 13.17 -6.31 -1.44
C ASP A 108 13.02 -6.55 0.08
N ARG A 109 11.78 -6.47 0.59
CA ARG A 109 11.55 -6.55 2.03
C ARG A 109 10.20 -7.14 2.38
N LYS A 110 10.20 -7.99 3.39
CA LYS A 110 9.00 -8.60 3.99
C LYS A 110 8.98 -8.32 5.49
N GLU A 111 7.85 -7.84 6.00
CA GLU A 111 7.62 -7.59 7.42
C GLU A 111 6.46 -8.44 7.94
N TYR A 112 6.60 -8.93 9.17
CA TYR A 112 5.60 -9.75 9.84
C TYR A 112 5.19 -9.13 11.17
N TYR A 113 3.89 -9.15 11.42
CA TYR A 113 3.26 -8.48 12.55
C TYR A 113 2.45 -9.46 13.38
N GLN A 114 2.47 -9.27 14.69
CA GLN A 114 1.58 -9.94 15.63
C GLN A 114 0.82 -8.88 16.41
N ASP A 115 -0.51 -8.95 16.38
CA ASP A 115 -1.38 -7.93 16.98
C ASP A 115 -1.08 -6.50 16.49
N GLY A 116 -0.68 -6.36 15.22
CA GLY A 116 -0.29 -5.08 14.62
C GLY A 116 1.09 -4.56 15.06
N ILE A 117 1.85 -5.36 15.81
CA ILE A 117 3.20 -5.02 16.28
C ILE A 117 4.22 -5.81 15.46
N LEU A 118 5.22 -5.12 14.90
CA LEU A 118 6.30 -5.75 14.15
C LEU A 118 7.05 -6.76 15.02
N ILE A 119 7.21 -8.00 14.52
CA ILE A 119 7.95 -9.06 15.19
C ILE A 119 9.14 -9.58 14.38
N SER A 120 9.12 -9.42 13.06
CA SER A 120 10.19 -9.90 12.19
C SER A 120 10.24 -9.10 10.89
N SER A 121 11.43 -8.91 10.35
CA SER A 121 11.60 -8.41 8.98
C SER A 121 12.70 -9.18 8.26
N ILE A 122 12.56 -9.32 6.95
CA ILE A 122 13.50 -9.96 6.02
C ILE A 122 13.83 -8.90 4.96
N PHE A 123 15.11 -8.76 4.65
CA PHE A 123 15.62 -7.88 3.59
C PHE A 123 16.38 -8.77 2.61
N ASP A 124 16.03 -8.65 1.33
CA ASP A 124 16.49 -9.42 0.18
C ASP A 124 16.54 -8.44 -1.01
N ALA A 125 17.49 -7.51 -0.96
CA ALA A 125 17.47 -6.29 -1.76
C ALA A 125 17.76 -6.52 -3.25
N ASP A 126 18.40 -7.63 -3.60
CA ASP A 126 18.65 -8.04 -4.98
C ASP A 126 17.65 -9.11 -5.47
N GLY A 127 16.80 -9.64 -4.58
CA GLY A 127 15.70 -10.51 -4.93
C GLY A 127 16.13 -11.91 -5.38
N ASP A 128 17.27 -12.38 -4.87
CA ASP A 128 17.85 -13.67 -5.23
C ASP A 128 17.35 -14.84 -4.34
N ASP A 129 16.37 -14.58 -3.48
CA ASP A 129 15.83 -15.47 -2.44
C ASP A 129 16.84 -15.79 -1.31
N GLN A 130 17.96 -15.06 -1.22
CA GLN A 130 18.99 -15.18 -0.18
C GLN A 130 19.14 -13.85 0.58
N PRO A 131 18.39 -13.69 1.69
CA PRO A 131 18.28 -12.38 2.32
C PRO A 131 19.60 -11.90 2.92
N GLU A 132 19.98 -10.65 2.65
CA GLU A 132 21.16 -10.04 3.26
C GLU A 132 20.95 -9.76 4.75
N ALA A 133 19.69 -9.63 5.19
CA ALA A 133 19.39 -9.45 6.60
C ALA A 133 18.06 -10.06 7.06
N THR A 134 18.07 -10.62 8.28
CA THR A 134 16.84 -10.97 8.99
C THR A 134 16.86 -10.41 10.41
N HIS A 135 15.78 -9.74 10.79
CA HIS A 135 15.64 -9.08 12.08
C HIS A 135 14.48 -9.67 12.88
N ARG A 136 14.65 -9.74 14.21
CA ARG A 136 13.57 -10.06 15.15
C ARG A 136 13.40 -8.96 16.16
N VAL A 137 12.17 -8.53 16.34
CA VAL A 137 11.76 -7.47 17.25
C VAL A 137 11.08 -8.10 18.47
N LYS A 138 11.38 -7.59 19.66
CA LYS A 138 10.75 -7.99 20.91
C LYS A 138 10.43 -6.76 21.73
N ASN A 139 9.19 -6.65 22.20
CA ASN A 139 8.71 -5.50 22.98
C ASN A 139 8.95 -4.14 22.28
N GLY A 140 8.85 -4.09 20.95
CA GLY A 140 9.06 -2.87 20.16
C GLY A 140 10.53 -2.49 19.93
N THR A 141 11.49 -3.32 20.33
CA THR A 141 12.92 -3.07 20.12
C THR A 141 13.54 -4.21 19.30
N LEU A 142 14.44 -3.86 18.37
CA LEU A 142 15.25 -4.84 17.65
C LEU A 142 16.06 -5.65 18.67
N HIS A 143 15.84 -6.96 18.71
CA HIS A 143 16.41 -7.84 19.73
C HIS A 143 17.44 -8.80 19.13
N ARG A 144 17.28 -9.18 17.86
CA ARG A 144 18.27 -9.97 17.11
C ARG A 144 18.35 -9.48 15.68
N SER A 145 19.56 -9.48 15.16
CA SER A 145 19.85 -9.31 13.74
C SER A 145 20.73 -10.46 13.26
N LYS A 146 20.49 -10.92 12.04
CA LYS A 146 21.39 -11.81 11.30
C LYS A 146 21.68 -11.14 9.97
N LEU A 147 22.94 -11.16 9.56
CA LEU A 147 23.44 -10.46 8.38
C LEU A 147 24.29 -11.43 7.56
N ASP A 148 24.19 -11.32 6.24
CA ASP A 148 25.22 -11.78 5.31
C ASP A 148 26.17 -10.59 5.07
N THR A 149 27.40 -10.71 5.56
CA THR A 149 28.43 -9.68 5.46
C THR A 149 29.34 -9.87 4.26
N THR A 150 29.22 -11.00 3.56
CA THR A 150 30.09 -11.39 2.45
C THR A 150 29.40 -11.32 1.09
N GLY A 151 28.06 -11.38 1.06
CA GLY A 151 27.26 -11.44 -0.15
C GLY A 151 27.29 -12.81 -0.83
N ASP A 152 27.47 -13.89 -0.05
CA ASP A 152 27.48 -15.26 -0.56
C ASP A 152 26.14 -15.99 -0.35
N GLY A 153 25.15 -15.31 0.23
CA GLY A 153 23.81 -15.80 0.52
C GLY A 153 23.69 -16.52 1.87
N ILE A 154 24.77 -16.57 2.66
CA ILE A 154 24.79 -17.22 3.97
C ILE A 154 24.88 -16.15 5.06
N LEU A 155 23.94 -16.19 6.01
CA LEU A 155 23.94 -15.29 7.17
C LEU A 155 25.06 -15.66 8.15
N ASP A 156 26.24 -15.07 7.97
CA ASP A 156 27.48 -15.34 8.72
C ASP A 156 27.60 -14.54 10.02
N LEU A 157 26.84 -13.46 10.23
CA LEU A 157 26.93 -12.64 11.45
C LEU A 157 25.60 -12.56 12.20
N TRP A 158 25.57 -13.04 13.45
CA TRP A 158 24.37 -12.97 14.30
C TRP A 158 24.62 -12.07 15.52
N GLN A 159 23.77 -11.06 15.69
CA GLN A 159 23.86 -10.06 16.75
C GLN A 159 22.66 -10.15 17.69
N ALA A 160 22.93 -10.01 18.99
CA ALA A 160 21.93 -9.71 20.01
C ALA A 160 22.10 -8.26 20.44
N LEU A 161 20.99 -7.53 20.50
CA LEU A 161 20.99 -6.10 20.80
C LEU A 161 20.38 -5.84 22.18
N ASP A 162 20.91 -4.83 22.87
CA ASP A 162 20.36 -4.33 24.12
C ASP A 162 19.09 -3.49 23.89
N LYS A 163 18.49 -3.00 24.97
CA LYS A 163 17.26 -2.20 24.92
C LYS A 163 17.47 -0.81 24.29
N GLU A 164 18.72 -0.35 24.19
CA GLU A 164 19.12 0.87 23.50
C GLU A 164 19.40 0.63 22.00
N GLY A 165 19.29 -0.61 21.52
CA GLY A 165 19.55 -0.99 20.13
C GLY A 165 21.04 -1.08 19.81
N LYS A 166 21.91 -1.25 20.80
CA LYS A 166 23.35 -1.48 20.59
C LYS A 166 23.64 -2.97 20.62
N VAL A 167 24.63 -3.40 19.85
CA VAL A 167 25.09 -4.80 19.89
C VAL A 167 25.67 -5.10 21.27
N ASP A 168 25.01 -5.99 22.00
CA ASP A 168 25.46 -6.53 23.29
C ASP A 168 26.41 -7.71 23.03
N LYS A 169 26.02 -8.61 22.12
CA LYS A 169 26.75 -9.85 21.80
C LYS A 169 26.68 -10.16 20.33
N TYR A 170 27.68 -10.85 19.82
CA TYR A 170 27.60 -11.42 18.48
C TYR A 170 28.34 -12.76 18.36
N VAL A 171 27.92 -13.53 17.38
CA VAL A 171 28.64 -14.68 16.86
C VAL A 171 28.84 -14.52 15.36
N GLN A 172 29.98 -14.93 14.85
CA GLN A 172 30.34 -14.80 13.44
C GLN A 172 31.01 -16.07 12.92
N ASP A 173 30.68 -16.46 11.70
CA ASP A 173 31.45 -17.39 10.86
C ASP A 173 32.50 -16.56 10.10
N THR A 174 33.77 -16.74 10.43
CA THR A 174 34.86 -15.90 9.90
C THR A 174 35.64 -16.57 8.77
N ASP A 175 35.45 -17.87 8.56
CA ASP A 175 36.11 -18.63 7.51
C ASP A 175 35.17 -19.13 6.39
N GLY A 176 33.86 -18.93 6.55
CA GLY A 176 32.83 -19.19 5.55
C GLY A 176 32.51 -20.68 5.40
N ASP A 177 32.77 -21.50 6.43
CA ASP A 177 32.48 -22.94 6.40
C ASP A 177 31.02 -23.28 6.80
N GLY A 178 30.23 -22.28 7.16
CA GLY A 178 28.85 -22.38 7.63
C GLY A 178 28.72 -22.62 9.14
N ILE A 179 29.83 -22.62 9.88
CA ILE A 179 29.90 -22.88 11.32
C ILE A 179 30.43 -21.63 12.04
N MET A 180 29.62 -21.11 12.96
CA MET A 180 30.00 -19.97 13.79
C MET A 180 31.24 -20.27 14.65
N ASP A 181 32.33 -19.55 14.44
CA ASP A 181 33.63 -19.77 15.10
C ASP A 181 34.05 -18.64 16.05
N GLN A 182 33.59 -17.41 15.82
CA GLN A 182 33.89 -16.25 16.64
C GLN A 182 32.70 -15.91 17.56
N ARG A 183 32.98 -15.61 18.83
CA ARG A 183 31.98 -15.18 19.80
C ARG A 183 32.49 -14.02 20.64
N VAL A 184 31.65 -12.99 20.79
CA VAL A 184 31.87 -11.86 21.70
C VAL A 184 30.67 -11.74 22.64
N GLU A 185 30.96 -11.60 23.94
CA GLU A 185 30.00 -11.58 25.04
C GLU A 185 30.01 -10.27 25.84
#